data_AF-A0A8H8CSC7-F1
#
_entry.id   AF-A0A8H8CSC7-F1
#
_cell.length_a   1.000
_cell.length_b   1.000
_cell.length_c   1.000
_cell.angle_alpha   90.00
_cell.angle_beta   90.00
_cell.angle_gamma   90.00
#
_symmetry.space_group_name_H-M   'P 1'
#
loop_
_entity.id
_entity.type
_entity.pdbx_description
1 polymer ?
#
loop_
_entity_poly.entity_id
_entity_poly.type
_entity_poly.pdbx_seq_one_letter_code
_entity_poly.pdbx_strand_id
1 'polypeptide(L)'
;MCSFSVVVHILEHWLCNQGLNAKAVHSELKGQNCDDLVYSFNSDESFDEGDKAVESSDILISTIDLLSTGFTCVRAWYLILFGPEWLSSQEEQAITHIQHIEQKNEWTFTYCLVCQNLDIERAIIN
;
A
#
# COMPACT_ATOMS: atom_id res chain seq x y z
N MET A 1 16.87 -6.49 -1.64
CA MET A 1 17.12 -5.82 -2.93
C MET A 1 16.24 -4.59 -2.97
N CYS A 2 16.70 -3.48 -3.56
CA CYS A 2 16.08 -2.15 -3.41
C CYS A 2 14.58 -2.17 -3.75
N SER A 3 13.72 -2.12 -2.72
CA SER A 3 12.29 -1.89 -2.95
C SER A 3 12.15 -0.51 -3.59
N PHE A 4 11.31 -0.45 -4.61
CA PHE A 4 11.22 0.67 -5.54
C PHE A 4 10.56 1.91 -4.90
N SER A 5 11.23 2.56 -3.94
CA SER A 5 10.77 3.80 -3.30
C SER A 5 10.39 4.85 -4.36
N VAL A 6 11.18 4.96 -5.44
CA VAL A 6 10.89 5.88 -6.55
C VAL A 6 9.56 5.57 -7.26
N VAL A 7 9.19 4.29 -7.43
CA VAL A 7 7.93 3.93 -8.09
C VAL A 7 6.74 4.30 -7.23
N VAL A 8 6.84 4.14 -5.91
CA VAL A 8 5.79 4.57 -4.96
C VAL A 8 5.52 6.08 -5.11
N HIS A 9 6.58 6.90 -5.15
CA HIS A 9 6.46 8.35 -5.34
C HIS A 9 5.90 8.73 -6.72
N ILE A 10 6.37 8.07 -7.79
CA ILE A 10 5.86 8.32 -9.14
C ILE A 10 4.37 7.98 -9.22
N LEU A 11 3.95 6.86 -8.61
CA LEU A 11 2.57 6.42 -8.63
C LEU A 11 1.66 7.35 -7.83
N GLU A 12 2.09 7.78 -6.64
CA GLU A 12 1.38 8.80 -5.85
C GLU A 12 1.18 10.07 -6.67
N HIS A 13 2.26 10.61 -7.24
CA HIS A 13 2.20 11.82 -8.03
C HIS A 13 1.28 11.66 -9.25
N TRP A 14 1.35 10.52 -9.94
CA TRP A 14 0.50 10.25 -11.09
C TRP A 14 -0.98 10.15 -10.70
N LEU A 15 -1.33 9.41 -9.64
CA LEU A 15 -2.71 9.27 -9.16
C LEU A 15 -3.29 10.62 -8.70
N CYS A 16 -2.52 11.40 -7.94
CA CYS A 16 -2.90 12.74 -7.53
C CYS A 16 -3.13 13.67 -8.72
N ASN A 17 -2.31 13.58 -9.78
CA ASN A 17 -2.53 14.34 -11.01
C ASN A 17 -3.80 13.90 -11.78
N GLN A 18 -4.31 12.69 -11.55
CA GLN A 18 -5.62 12.26 -12.06
C GLN A 18 -6.79 12.74 -11.17
N GLY A 19 -6.52 13.48 -10.09
CA GLY A 19 -7.52 13.93 -9.13
C GLY A 19 -7.94 12.85 -8.11
N LEU A 20 -7.16 11.77 -7.98
CA LEU A 20 -7.38 10.74 -6.97
C LEU A 20 -6.67 11.11 -5.67
N ASN A 21 -7.31 10.79 -4.54
CA ASN A 21 -6.77 11.05 -3.23
C ASN A 21 -5.86 9.88 -2.79
N ALA A 22 -4.59 9.96 -3.17
CA ALA A 22 -3.60 8.94 -2.90
C ALA A 22 -2.46 9.46 -2.00
N LYS A 23 -1.94 8.58 -1.14
CA LYS A 23 -0.77 8.85 -0.30
C LYS A 23 0.22 7.71 -0.32
N ALA A 24 1.50 8.07 -0.39
CA ALA A 24 2.60 7.12 -0.30
C ALA A 24 3.04 6.87 1.14
N VAL A 25 3.35 5.61 1.45
CA VAL A 25 4.04 5.19 2.67
C VAL A 25 5.35 4.52 2.24
N HIS A 26 6.47 5.09 2.67
CA HIS A 26 7.81 4.62 2.33
C HIS A 26 8.75 4.82 3.51
N SER A 27 9.87 4.10 3.54
CA SER A 27 10.79 4.04 4.69
C SER A 27 11.49 5.37 5.00
N GLU A 28 11.49 6.31 4.07
CA GLU A 28 12.05 7.67 4.25
C GLU A 28 11.07 8.64 4.95
N LEU A 29 9.78 8.28 5.08
CA LEU A 29 8.87 9.03 5.95
C LEU A 29 9.33 8.91 7.41
N LYS A 30 9.21 10.00 8.16
CA LYS A 30 9.42 9.94 9.61
C LYS A 30 8.40 8.97 10.21
N GLY A 31 8.83 8.12 11.15
CA GLY A 31 7.97 7.11 11.78
C GLY A 31 6.64 7.67 12.27
N GLN A 32 6.65 8.83 12.95
CA GLN A 32 5.42 9.50 13.40
C GLN A 32 4.46 9.84 12.24
N ASN A 33 4.97 10.40 11.14
CA ASN A 33 4.14 10.76 9.98
C ASN A 33 3.59 9.50 9.28
N CYS A 34 4.33 8.39 9.31
CA CYS A 34 3.87 7.10 8.79
C CYS A 34 2.70 6.57 9.62
N ASP A 35 2.83 6.57 10.95
CA ASP A 35 1.79 6.11 11.87
C ASP A 35 0.53 6.97 11.77
N ASP A 36 0.69 8.29 11.70
CA ASP A 36 -0.42 9.25 11.58
C ASP A 36 -1.17 9.06 10.23
N LEU A 37 -0.44 8.85 9.12
CA LEU A 37 -1.03 8.56 7.81
C LEU A 37 -1.83 7.26 7.80
N VAL A 38 -1.28 6.19 8.37
CA VAL A 38 -1.95 4.89 8.43
C VAL A 38 -3.15 4.95 9.37
N TYR A 39 -3.02 5.61 10.51
CA TYR A 39 -4.14 5.84 11.43
C TYR A 39 -5.26 6.60 10.72
N SER A 40 -4.94 7.72 10.09
CA SER A 40 -5.87 8.54 9.31
C SER A 40 -6.59 7.73 8.23
N PHE A 41 -5.87 6.85 7.51
CA PHE A 41 -6.47 5.94 6.54
C PHE A 41 -7.40 4.91 7.22
N ASN A 42 -7.04 4.35 8.37
CA ASN A 42 -7.86 3.33 9.01
C ASN A 42 -9.10 3.92 9.70
N SER A 43 -8.98 5.11 10.27
CA SER A 43 -10.07 5.79 10.99
C SER A 43 -11.00 6.58 10.08
N ASP A 44 -10.56 6.95 8.86
CA ASP A 44 -11.25 7.91 7.99
C ASP A 44 -11.28 9.35 8.56
N GLU A 45 -10.24 9.70 9.32
CA GLU A 45 -10.12 11.00 9.99
C GLU A 45 -8.91 11.78 9.48
N SER A 46 -9.01 13.10 9.40
CA SER A 46 -7.87 13.97 9.09
C SER A 46 -6.90 14.05 10.27
N PHE A 47 -5.63 14.36 10.00
CA PHE A 47 -4.61 14.63 11.02
C PHE A 47 -3.83 15.90 10.70
N ASP A 48 -3.15 16.47 11.69
CA ASP A 48 -2.35 17.69 11.53
C ASP A 48 -0.88 17.35 11.25
N GLU A 49 -0.36 17.82 10.12
CA GLU A 49 1.06 17.76 9.79
C GLU A 49 1.66 19.18 9.89
N GLY A 50 2.11 19.55 11.09
CA GLY A 50 2.53 20.91 11.40
C GLY A 50 1.33 21.86 11.43
N ASP A 51 1.32 22.88 10.58
CA ASP A 51 0.22 23.87 10.50
C ASP A 51 -0.84 23.50 9.43
N LYS A 52 -0.77 22.30 8.85
CA LYS A 52 -1.66 21.86 7.78
C LYS A 52 -2.47 20.64 8.21
N ALA A 53 -3.79 20.74 8.08
CA ALA A 53 -4.67 19.58 8.14
C ALA A 53 -4.49 18.75 6.86
N VAL A 54 -4.19 17.46 7.04
CA VAL A 54 -4.09 16.46 5.98
C VAL A 54 -5.34 15.59 6.04
N GLU A 55 -6.10 15.58 4.95
CA GLU A 55 -7.29 14.73 4.83
C GLU A 55 -6.90 13.25 4.71
N SER A 56 -7.80 12.36 5.15
CA SER A 56 -7.64 10.92 4.99
C SER A 56 -7.58 10.58 3.49
N SER A 57 -6.62 9.73 3.11
CA SER A 57 -6.45 9.30 1.71
C SER A 57 -7.36 8.14 1.37
N ASP A 58 -7.88 8.05 0.14
CA ASP A 58 -8.65 6.88 -0.33
C ASP A 58 -7.74 5.71 -0.75
N ILE A 59 -6.52 6.03 -1.20
CA ILE A 59 -5.54 5.06 -1.71
C ILE A 59 -4.24 5.20 -0.93
N LEU A 60 -3.80 4.12 -0.29
CA LEU A 60 -2.42 4.01 0.22
C LEU A 60 -1.55 3.25 -0.76
N ILE A 61 -0.35 3.76 -0.98
CA ILE A 61 0.66 3.16 -1.85
C ILE A 61 1.87 2.86 -0.99
N SER A 62 2.32 1.61 -0.99
CA SER A 62 3.49 1.20 -0.22
C SER A 62 4.26 0.13 -0.96
N THR A 63 5.47 -0.13 -0.48
CA THR A 63 6.25 -1.30 -0.89
C THR A 63 5.76 -2.53 -0.16
N ILE A 64 5.84 -3.71 -0.79
CA ILE A 64 5.39 -4.95 -0.16
C ILE A 64 6.17 -5.27 1.13
N ASP A 65 7.44 -4.90 1.21
CA ASP A 65 8.26 -5.05 2.42
C ASP A 65 7.65 -4.29 3.62
N LEU A 66 7.21 -3.06 3.39
CA LEU A 66 6.55 -2.24 4.41
C LEU A 66 5.14 -2.73 4.70
N LEU A 67 4.39 -3.16 3.68
CA LEU A 67 3.05 -3.68 3.89
C LEU A 67 3.07 -4.99 4.67
N SER A 68 4.05 -5.86 4.44
CA SER A 68 4.19 -7.17 5.11
C SER A 68 4.70 -7.09 6.56
N THR A 69 5.30 -5.98 6.98
CA THR A 69 5.90 -5.85 8.33
C THR A 69 5.48 -4.61 9.12
N GLY A 70 5.04 -3.56 8.44
CA GLY A 70 4.99 -2.20 8.99
C GLY A 70 3.63 -1.78 9.53
N PHE A 71 2.52 -2.23 8.94
CA PHE A 71 1.19 -1.78 9.36
C PHE A 71 0.03 -2.59 8.75
N THR A 72 -1.14 -2.45 9.38
CA THR A 72 -2.42 -3.06 8.97
C THR A 72 -3.32 -2.01 8.30
N CYS A 73 -4.06 -2.40 7.25
CA CYS A 73 -4.98 -1.51 6.52
C CYS A 73 -6.44 -1.98 6.65
N VAL A 74 -7.04 -1.79 7.84
CA VAL A 74 -8.35 -2.36 8.18
C VAL A 74 -9.54 -1.78 7.39
N ARG A 75 -9.33 -0.61 6.75
CA ARG A 75 -10.34 0.03 5.88
C ARG A 75 -10.25 -0.45 4.43
N ALA A 76 -9.12 -1.02 4.00
CA ALA A 76 -8.88 -1.32 2.59
C ALA A 76 -9.80 -2.42 2.04
N TRP A 77 -10.39 -2.18 0.87
CA TRP A 77 -11.23 -3.18 0.15
C TRP A 77 -10.44 -3.98 -0.86
N TYR A 78 -9.39 -3.35 -1.40
CA TYR A 78 -8.63 -3.81 -2.53
C TYR A 78 -7.14 -3.78 -2.19
N LEU A 79 -6.46 -4.89 -2.44
CA LEU A 79 -5.01 -4.96 -2.54
C LEU A 79 -4.66 -5.10 -4.03
N ILE A 80 -3.83 -4.21 -4.55
CA ILE A 80 -3.31 -4.31 -5.92
C ILE A 80 -1.79 -4.44 -5.85
N LEU A 81 -1.28 -5.61 -6.23
CA LEU A 81 0.14 -5.88 -6.40
C LEU A 81 0.53 -5.56 -7.84
N PHE A 82 1.59 -4.76 -8.01
CA PHE A 82 2.07 -4.30 -9.33
C PHE A 82 2.94 -5.33 -10.06
N GLY A 83 3.18 -6.46 -9.42
CA GLY A 83 3.96 -7.59 -9.93
C GLY A 83 3.90 -8.72 -8.91
N PRO A 84 4.17 -9.96 -9.34
CA PRO A 84 4.35 -11.06 -8.42
C PRO A 84 5.65 -10.87 -7.63
N GLU A 85 5.61 -11.14 -6.33
CA GLU A 85 6.79 -11.08 -5.47
C GLU A 85 7.58 -12.39 -5.56
N TRP A 86 8.90 -12.29 -5.44
CA TRP A 86 9.78 -13.47 -5.49
C TRP A 86 9.57 -14.42 -4.31
N LEU A 87 9.13 -13.88 -3.17
CA LEU A 87 8.86 -14.62 -1.96
C LEU A 87 7.35 -14.63 -1.69
N SER A 88 6.71 -15.77 -1.95
CA SER A 88 5.27 -15.95 -1.70
C SER A 88 4.87 -15.60 -0.26
N SER A 89 5.76 -15.83 0.71
CA SER A 89 5.51 -15.49 2.12
C SER A 89 5.34 -13.99 2.36
N GLN A 90 5.96 -13.12 1.56
CA GLN A 90 5.78 -11.67 1.68
C GLN A 90 4.41 -11.24 1.14
N GLU A 91 3.93 -11.87 0.06
CA GLU A 91 2.57 -11.65 -0.44
C GLU A 91 1.52 -12.14 0.57
N GLU A 92 1.68 -13.35 1.10
CA GLU A 92 0.77 -13.91 2.11
C GLU A 92 0.69 -13.01 3.35
N GLN A 93 1.81 -12.46 3.81
CA GLN A 93 1.85 -11.51 4.93
C GLN A 93 1.15 -10.20 4.58
N ALA A 94 1.44 -9.62 3.41
CA ALA A 94 0.80 -8.40 2.95
C ALA A 94 -0.73 -8.57 2.82
N ILE A 95 -1.19 -9.73 2.32
CA ILE A 95 -2.62 -10.08 2.26
C ILE A 95 -3.21 -10.16 3.66
N THR A 96 -2.52 -10.79 4.61
CA THR A 96 -2.99 -10.94 6.00
C THR A 96 -3.15 -9.59 6.71
N HIS A 97 -2.32 -8.60 6.40
CA HIS A 97 -2.44 -7.24 6.94
C HIS A 97 -3.61 -6.43 6.37
N ILE A 98 -4.29 -6.96 5.35
CA ILE A 98 -5.57 -6.45 4.86
C ILE A 98 -6.70 -7.37 5.30
N GLN A 99 -6.51 -8.69 5.28
CA GLN A 99 -7.46 -9.68 5.81
C GLN A 99 -7.33 -9.83 7.33
N HIS A 100 -7.43 -8.72 8.04
CA HIS A 100 -7.25 -8.66 9.48
C HIS A 100 -8.56 -8.95 10.23
N ILE A 101 -8.48 -9.40 11.50
CA ILE A 101 -9.67 -9.65 12.32
C ILE A 101 -10.53 -8.40 12.56
N GLU A 102 -9.89 -7.23 12.51
CA GLU A 102 -10.52 -5.92 12.68
C GLU A 102 -11.02 -5.30 11.36
N GLN A 103 -11.00 -6.08 10.27
CA GLN A 103 -11.40 -5.60 8.96
C GLN A 103 -12.84 -5.04 9.01
N LYS A 104 -13.01 -3.80 8.55
CA LYS A 104 -14.31 -3.12 8.55
C LYS A 104 -15.25 -3.62 7.46
N ASN A 105 -14.75 -4.48 6.58
CA ASN A 105 -15.37 -4.87 5.32
C ASN A 105 -15.64 -6.37 5.32
N GLU A 106 -16.80 -6.77 4.81
CA GLU A 106 -17.21 -8.18 4.75
C GLU A 106 -16.33 -8.98 3.79
N TRP A 107 -15.81 -8.33 2.74
CA TRP A 107 -14.93 -8.94 1.74
C TRP A 107 -13.73 -8.06 1.42
N THR A 108 -12.66 -8.72 0.98
CA THR A 108 -11.45 -8.10 0.43
C THR A 108 -11.09 -8.78 -0.87
N PHE A 109 -10.53 -8.02 -1.80
CA PHE A 109 -10.09 -8.54 -3.09
C PHE A 109 -8.62 -8.22 -3.30
N THR A 110 -7.86 -9.23 -3.69
CA THR A 110 -6.45 -9.07 -4.06
C THR A 110 -6.29 -9.29 -5.55
N TYR A 111 -5.68 -8.32 -6.22
CA TYR A 111 -5.31 -8.38 -7.63
C TYR A 111 -3.78 -8.33 -7.74
N CYS A 112 -3.21 -9.20 -8.58
CA CYS A 112 -1.80 -9.14 -8.95
C CYS A 112 -1.70 -8.86 -10.45
N LEU A 113 -1.03 -7.77 -10.81
CA LEU A 113 -0.78 -7.36 -12.18
C LEU A 113 0.43 -8.12 -12.72
N VAL A 114 0.25 -8.83 -13.82
CA VAL A 114 1.29 -9.65 -14.44
C VAL A 114 1.46 -9.24 -15.90
N CYS A 115 2.66 -8.81 -16.24
CA CYS A 115 3.11 -8.55 -17.60
C CYS A 115 3.31 -9.88 -18.33
N GLN A 116 2.41 -10.17 -19.27
CA GLN A 116 2.37 -11.45 -19.98
C GLN A 116 3.64 -11.80 -20.79
N ASN A 117 4.55 -10.86 -21.06
CA ASN A 117 5.70 -11.05 -21.94
C ASN A 117 7.07 -10.87 -21.24
N LEU A 118 7.09 -10.86 -19.91
CA LEU A 118 8.34 -10.91 -19.16
C LEU A 118 8.57 -12.34 -18.69
N ASP A 119 9.60 -12.99 -19.24
CA ASP A 119 9.99 -14.36 -18.88
C ASP A 119 10.21 -14.51 -17.36
N ILE A 120 10.63 -13.42 -16.70
CA ILE A 120 10.87 -13.34 -15.26
C ILE A 120 9.56 -13.49 -14.48
N GLU A 121 8.50 -12.76 -14.82
CA GLU A 121 7.24 -12.82 -14.07
C GLU A 121 6.53 -14.16 -14.27
N ARG A 122 6.65 -14.76 -15.46
CA ARG A 122 6.19 -16.13 -15.69
C ARG A 122 6.96 -17.15 -14.85
N ALA A 123 8.24 -16.92 -14.57
CA ALA A 123 9.05 -17.80 -13.74
C ALA A 123 8.75 -17.67 -12.23
N ILE A 124 8.12 -16.58 -11.80
CA ILE A 124 7.70 -16.37 -10.41
C ILE A 124 6.34 -17.04 -10.15
N ILE A 125 5.45 -17.02 -11.15
CA ILE A 125 4.08 -17.55 -11.03
C ILE A 125 4.00 -19.07 -11.27
N ASN A 126 4.96 -19.66 -11.99
CA ASN A 126 5.04 -21.09 -12.29
C ASN A 126 5.87 -21.86 -11.25
#